data_AF-A0AA39A867-F1
#
_entry.id   AF-A0AA39A867-F1
#
_cell.length_a   1.000
_cell.length_b   1.000
_cell.length_c   1.000
_cell.angle_alpha   90.00
_cell.angle_beta   90.00
_cell.angle_gamma   90.00
#
_symmetry.space_group_name_H-M   'P 1'
#
loop_
_entity.id
_entity.type
_entity.pdbx_description
1 polymer ?
#
loop_
_entity_poly.entity_id
_entity_poly.type
_entity_poly.pdbx_seq_one_letter_code
_entity_poly.pdbx_strand_id
1 'polypeptide(L)'
;MDSASVCVKFTSTNYSTWAFQFELFLKGKDLWGHIDGTNVGKPSTFDKSQDVGSSPSWAMLDARIMSWLLGSVEPHIVTHLRPHRSTQSMWAYLKKVYHQDNDARRFQLEHVIVMFQHGSLSIQDYYSAFLTLWHEYADLVTADFLMKLRPEYESVRSSLLNRSPVPSFDICFGELLREEQRLSTQAILKQSHGRRGPPMHSQNLQCFCCKEYGHIAATCPKMFCSYCKKKGHIIKECRIRPQNR
;
A
#
# COMPACT_ATOMS: atom_id res chain seq x y z
N MET A 1 -13.16 -14.64 6.71
CA MET A 1 -11.87 -14.97 7.35
C MET A 1 -10.82 -14.14 6.64
N ASP A 2 -10.59 -12.91 7.09
CA ASP A 2 -9.63 -12.02 6.44
C ASP A 2 -8.23 -12.31 6.96
N SER A 3 -7.57 -13.26 6.30
CA SER A 3 -6.19 -13.69 6.57
C SER A 3 -5.17 -12.71 5.96
N ALA A 4 -5.31 -11.41 6.24
CA ALA A 4 -4.24 -10.46 5.98
C ALA A 4 -3.33 -10.46 7.21
N SER A 5 -2.31 -11.32 7.20
CA SER A 5 -1.29 -11.33 8.25
C SER A 5 -0.35 -10.15 8.07
N VAL A 6 0.10 -9.55 9.17
CA VAL A 6 1.18 -8.55 9.16
C VAL A 6 2.39 -9.16 8.44
N CYS A 7 2.94 -8.44 7.46
CA CYS A 7 3.94 -8.99 6.55
C CYS A 7 5.32 -9.18 7.19
N VAL A 8 5.66 -8.38 8.21
CA VAL A 8 6.95 -8.42 8.93
C VAL A 8 6.81 -8.97 10.33
N LYS A 9 7.73 -9.87 10.69
CA LYS A 9 7.94 -10.38 12.05
C LYS A 9 8.85 -9.43 12.82
N PHE A 10 8.45 -9.03 14.03
CA PHE A 10 9.27 -8.22 14.93
C PHE A 10 10.31 -9.08 15.69
N THR A 11 11.60 -8.77 15.48
CA THR A 11 12.76 -9.55 15.96
C THR A 11 13.66 -8.73 16.90
N SER A 12 13.08 -7.79 17.66
CA SER A 12 13.73 -6.80 18.56
C SER A 12 14.52 -5.67 17.88
N THR A 13 15.21 -5.93 16.77
CA THR A 13 16.09 -4.96 16.09
C THR A 13 15.42 -4.18 14.96
N ASN A 14 14.21 -4.57 14.56
CA ASN A 14 13.50 -3.98 13.42
C ASN A 14 12.26 -3.18 13.85
N TYR A 15 12.26 -2.60 15.06
CA TYR A 15 11.09 -1.95 15.65
C TYR A 15 10.49 -0.87 14.75
N SER A 16 11.29 0.07 14.23
CA SER A 16 10.77 1.16 13.38
C SER A 16 10.06 0.64 12.13
N THR A 17 10.65 -0.37 11.47
CA THR A 17 10.07 -1.01 10.28
C THR A 17 8.78 -1.76 10.61
N TRP A 18 8.80 -2.58 11.66
CA TRP A 18 7.62 -3.32 12.11
C TRP A 18 6.49 -2.39 12.56
N ALA A 19 6.80 -1.37 13.37
CA ALA A 19 5.81 -0.46 13.93
C ALA A 19 5.08 0.31 12.82
N PHE A 20 5.80 0.84 11.84
CA PHE A 20 5.18 1.50 10.70
C PHE A 20 4.27 0.57 9.89
N GLN A 21 4.70 -0.67 9.63
CA GLN A 21 3.87 -1.62 8.87
C GLN A 21 2.62 -2.01 9.65
N PHE A 22 2.75 -2.20 10.96
CA PHE A 22 1.62 -2.49 11.84
C PHE A 22 0.64 -1.30 11.90
N GLU A 23 1.16 -0.07 11.94
CA GLU A 23 0.37 1.17 11.86
C GLU A 23 -0.38 1.27 10.54
N LEU A 24 0.29 1.07 9.40
CA LEU A 24 -0.32 1.13 8.07
C LEU A 24 -1.39 0.04 7.91
N PHE A 25 -1.12 -1.17 8.40
CA PHE A 25 -2.06 -2.28 8.42
C PHE A 25 -3.35 -1.95 9.18
N LEU A 26 -3.25 -1.28 10.34
CA LEU A 26 -4.39 -0.88 11.14
C LEU A 26 -5.12 0.35 10.58
N LYS A 27 -4.40 1.33 10.03
CA LYS A 27 -5.01 2.47 9.33
C LYS A 27 -5.80 2.02 8.10
N GLY A 28 -5.27 1.04 7.34
CA GLY A 28 -6.00 0.42 6.23
C GLY A 28 -7.27 -0.34 6.64
N LYS A 29 -7.47 -0.59 7.94
CA LYS A 29 -8.66 -1.23 8.52
C LYS A 29 -9.51 -0.28 9.37
N ASP A 30 -9.14 0.99 9.44
CA ASP A 30 -9.76 2.00 10.31
C ASP A 30 -9.77 1.61 11.81
N LEU A 31 -8.72 0.88 12.25
CA LEU A 31 -8.59 0.38 13.63
C LEU A 31 -7.49 1.06 14.43
N TRP A 32 -6.74 1.99 13.82
CA TRP A 32 -5.63 2.69 14.47
C TRP A 32 -6.04 3.46 15.74
N GLY A 33 -7.32 3.85 15.82
CA GLY A 33 -7.89 4.51 16.98
C GLY A 33 -7.77 3.72 18.31
N HIS A 34 -7.63 2.40 18.26
CA HIS A 34 -7.37 1.56 19.44
C HIS A 34 -5.96 1.75 20.02
N ILE A 35 -5.03 2.26 19.23
CA ILE A 35 -3.62 2.46 19.61
C ILE A 35 -3.38 3.90 20.04
N ASP A 36 -3.77 4.89 19.24
CA ASP A 36 -3.55 6.31 19.55
C ASP A 36 -4.55 6.87 20.58
N GLY A 37 -5.61 6.13 20.89
CA GLY A 37 -6.63 6.52 21.86
C GLY A 37 -7.70 7.46 21.31
N THR A 38 -7.73 7.70 20.00
CA THR A 38 -8.76 8.52 19.34
C THR A 38 -10.11 7.80 19.24
N ASN A 39 -10.14 6.48 19.38
CA ASN A 39 -11.39 5.72 19.39
C ASN A 39 -12.04 5.79 20.79
N VAL A 40 -13.04 6.67 20.94
CA VAL A 40 -13.75 6.98 22.20
C VAL A 40 -14.70 5.84 22.66
N GLY A 41 -14.63 4.66 22.03
CA GLY A 41 -15.45 3.48 22.38
C GLY A 41 -14.92 2.64 23.54
N LYS A 42 -14.09 3.16 24.44
CA LYS A 42 -13.80 2.46 25.71
C LYS A 42 -15.14 2.37 26.44
N PRO A 43 -15.69 1.18 26.77
CA PRO A 43 -16.94 1.12 27.51
C PRO A 43 -16.66 1.72 28.89
N SER A 44 -16.96 3.02 29.04
CA SER A 44 -17.28 3.60 30.33
C SER A 44 -18.38 2.73 30.88
N THR A 45 -18.08 2.07 31.99
CA THR A 45 -19.04 1.36 32.82
C THR A 45 -20.34 2.18 32.86
N PHE A 46 -21.44 1.58 32.41
CA PHE A 46 -22.77 2.18 32.21
C PHE A 46 -22.97 2.93 30.88
N ASP A 47 -23.48 2.25 29.85
CA ASP A 47 -24.90 2.41 29.52
C ASP A 47 -25.45 1.24 28.68
N LYS A 48 -26.71 0.89 28.91
CA LYS A 48 -27.44 -0.15 28.18
C LYS A 48 -28.41 0.52 27.20
N SER A 49 -28.20 0.34 25.90
CA SER A 49 -29.31 0.29 24.94
C SER A 49 -28.85 -0.33 23.61
N GLN A 50 -29.51 -1.42 23.22
CA GLN A 50 -29.52 -2.02 21.88
C GLN A 50 -29.96 -0.95 20.84
N ASP A 51 -29.65 -1.00 19.55
CA ASP A 51 -29.77 -2.12 18.61
C ASP A 51 -29.22 -1.72 17.20
N VAL A 52 -29.22 -2.67 16.25
CA VAL A 52 -29.10 -2.54 14.77
C VAL A 52 -27.69 -2.62 14.14
N GLY A 53 -27.42 -3.78 13.50
CA GLY A 53 -26.34 -3.97 12.52
C GLY A 53 -25.01 -4.38 13.14
N SER A 54 -24.85 -5.69 13.41
CA SER A 54 -23.82 -6.36 14.22
C SER A 54 -22.36 -5.97 13.89
N SER A 55 -21.97 -4.75 14.25
CA SER A 55 -20.59 -4.31 14.27
C SER A 55 -19.93 -4.92 15.51
N PRO A 56 -18.72 -5.49 15.38
CA PRO A 56 -18.02 -6.11 16.51
C PRO A 56 -17.84 -5.10 17.65
N SER A 57 -18.03 -5.55 18.88
CA SER A 57 -17.83 -4.69 20.06
C SER A 57 -16.38 -4.21 20.16
N TRP A 58 -16.15 -3.07 20.81
CA TRP A 58 -14.80 -2.52 21.00
C TRP A 58 -13.83 -3.55 21.61
N ALA A 59 -14.30 -4.32 22.59
CA ALA A 59 -13.51 -5.38 23.23
C ALA A 59 -13.14 -6.52 22.26
N MET A 60 -14.05 -6.87 21.33
CA MET A 60 -13.75 -7.86 20.29
C MET A 60 -12.71 -7.33 19.29
N LEU A 61 -12.78 -6.05 18.93
CA LEU A 61 -11.81 -5.41 18.05
C LEU A 61 -10.44 -5.30 18.73
N ASP A 62 -10.40 -4.89 20.00
CA ASP A 62 -9.15 -4.80 20.77
C ASP A 62 -8.50 -6.19 20.90
N ALA A 63 -9.24 -7.22 21.26
CA ALA A 63 -8.74 -8.60 21.32
C ALA A 63 -8.21 -9.10 19.97
N ARG A 64 -8.86 -8.69 18.86
CA ARG A 64 -8.41 -9.04 17.51
C ARG A 64 -7.08 -8.38 17.17
N ILE A 65 -6.90 -7.11 17.52
CA ILE A 65 -5.64 -6.40 17.27
C ILE A 65 -4.53 -6.95 18.16
N MET A 66 -4.83 -7.27 19.43
CA MET A 66 -3.87 -7.96 20.31
C MET A 66 -3.42 -9.30 19.70
N SER A 67 -4.34 -10.08 19.12
CA SER A 67 -3.99 -11.34 18.45
C SER A 67 -3.05 -11.10 17.25
N TRP A 68 -3.32 -10.09 16.42
CA TRP A 68 -2.42 -9.72 15.33
C TRP A 68 -1.05 -9.24 15.82
N LEU A 69 -1.03 -8.43 16.88
CA LEU A 69 0.19 -7.92 17.50
C LEU A 69 1.04 -9.09 18.01
N LEU A 70 0.47 -9.98 18.81
CA LEU A 70 1.14 -11.17 19.33
C LEU A 70 1.62 -12.11 18.20
N GLY A 71 0.82 -12.29 17.15
CA GLY A 71 1.22 -13.06 15.97
C GLY A 71 2.38 -12.44 15.20
N SER A 72 2.50 -11.11 15.23
CA SER A 72 3.55 -10.37 14.52
C SER A 72 4.88 -10.26 15.26
N VAL A 73 4.99 -10.68 16.52
CA VAL A 73 6.21 -10.56 17.33
C VAL A 73 6.82 -11.91 17.71
N GLU A 74 8.13 -11.95 17.97
CA GLU A 74 8.81 -13.19 18.38
C GLU A 74 8.34 -13.72 19.76
N PRO A 75 8.42 -15.05 20.00
CA PRO A 75 7.92 -15.66 21.24
C PRO A 75 8.54 -15.09 22.52
N HIS A 76 9.82 -14.72 22.48
CA HIS A 76 10.48 -14.11 23.64
C HIS A 76 9.86 -12.75 23.99
N ILE A 77 9.51 -11.94 22.97
CA ILE A 77 8.83 -10.63 23.11
C ILE A 77 7.40 -10.80 23.64
N VAL A 78 6.67 -11.83 23.17
CA VAL A 78 5.31 -12.16 23.64
C VAL A 78 5.26 -12.30 25.17
N THR A 79 6.29 -12.90 25.76
CA THR A 79 6.35 -13.12 27.21
C THR A 79 6.30 -11.80 27.99
N HIS A 80 6.97 -10.77 27.48
CA HIS A 80 6.97 -9.43 28.07
C HIS A 80 5.64 -8.69 27.89
N LEU A 81 4.82 -9.08 26.91
CA LEU A 81 3.52 -8.46 26.64
C LEU A 81 2.39 -9.02 27.53
N ARG A 82 2.62 -10.15 28.20
CA ARG A 82 1.63 -10.83 29.05
C ARG A 82 0.98 -9.95 30.14
N PRO A 83 1.66 -8.99 30.78
CA PRO A 83 1.04 -8.10 31.78
C PRO A 83 0.06 -7.08 31.19
N HIS A 84 0.15 -6.80 29.88
CA HIS A 84 -0.61 -5.76 29.21
C HIS A 84 -1.98 -6.30 28.77
N ARG A 85 -3.05 -5.55 29.03
CA ARG A 85 -4.45 -6.00 28.90
C ARG A 85 -5.23 -5.31 27.78
N SER A 86 -4.59 -4.43 27.02
CA SER A 86 -5.16 -3.78 25.86
C SER A 86 -4.12 -3.61 24.76
N THR A 87 -4.57 -3.47 23.52
CA THR A 87 -3.67 -3.17 22.38
C THR A 87 -2.84 -1.91 22.65
N GLN A 88 -3.49 -0.85 23.13
CA GLN A 88 -2.82 0.41 23.48
C GLN A 88 -1.67 0.18 24.47
N SER A 89 -1.91 -0.61 25.52
CA SER A 89 -0.90 -0.88 26.54
C SER A 89 0.27 -1.74 26.03
N MET A 90 -0.01 -2.72 25.16
CA MET A 90 1.03 -3.53 24.49
C MET A 90 1.87 -2.66 23.56
N TRP A 91 1.23 -1.82 22.74
CA TRP A 91 1.89 -0.90 21.83
C TRP A 91 2.77 0.11 22.57
N ALA A 92 2.24 0.72 23.63
CA ALA A 92 2.98 1.69 24.44
C ALA A 92 4.23 1.06 25.09
N TYR A 93 4.14 -0.19 25.57
CA TYR A 93 5.29 -0.93 26.08
C TYR A 93 6.34 -1.16 25.00
N LEU A 94 5.94 -1.73 23.85
CA LEU A 94 6.87 -1.99 22.74
C LEU A 94 7.55 -0.71 22.26
N LYS A 95 6.78 0.38 22.14
CA LYS A 95 7.33 1.70 21.82
C LYS A 95 8.33 2.16 22.87
N LYS A 96 7.99 2.07 24.15
CA LYS A 96 8.89 2.51 25.22
C LYS A 96 10.22 1.73 25.22
N VAL A 97 10.17 0.42 25.01
CA VAL A 97 11.34 -0.45 25.11
C VAL A 97 12.19 -0.43 23.84
N TYR A 98 11.56 -0.47 22.66
CA TYR A 98 12.27 -0.74 21.40
C TYR A 98 12.32 0.44 20.42
N HIS A 99 11.58 1.54 20.65
CA HIS A 99 11.76 2.77 19.87
C HIS A 99 13.11 3.42 20.16
N GLN A 100 13.65 3.22 21.37
CA GLN A 100 14.95 3.77 21.75
C GLN A 100 16.10 3.01 21.10
N ASP A 101 15.96 1.70 20.85
CA ASP A 101 17.07 0.88 20.36
C ASP A 101 17.54 1.29 18.96
N ASN A 102 16.67 1.70 18.02
CA ASN A 102 17.14 2.10 16.68
C ASN A 102 17.88 3.45 16.67
N ASP A 103 17.36 4.45 17.39
CA ASP A 103 17.99 5.76 17.48
C ASP A 103 19.24 5.72 18.36
N ALA A 104 19.20 4.99 19.48
CA ALA A 104 20.35 4.80 20.36
C ALA A 104 21.43 3.93 19.71
N ARG A 105 21.04 2.88 18.97
CA ARG A 105 21.99 2.05 18.21
C ARG A 105 22.63 2.85 17.09
N ARG A 106 21.84 3.65 16.36
CA ARG A 106 22.37 4.57 15.35
C ARG A 106 23.37 5.54 15.97
N PHE A 107 22.99 6.22 17.05
CA PHE A 107 23.89 7.14 17.76
C PHE A 107 25.15 6.44 18.27
N GLN A 108 25.01 5.23 18.82
CA GLN A 108 26.13 4.40 19.25
C GLN A 108 27.06 4.07 18.09
N LEU A 109 26.53 3.65 16.95
CA LEU A 109 27.31 3.34 15.74
C LEU A 109 28.00 4.59 15.20
N GLU A 110 27.31 5.73 15.13
CA GLU A 110 27.90 7.01 14.74
C GLU A 110 29.09 7.37 15.66
N HIS A 111 28.91 7.26 16.97
CA HIS A 111 29.98 7.51 17.94
C HIS A 111 31.15 6.53 17.79
N VAL A 112 30.88 5.22 17.68
CA VAL A 112 31.92 4.19 17.54
C VAL A 112 32.69 4.38 16.24
N ILE A 113 32.02 4.69 15.13
CA ILE A 113 32.66 4.96 13.83
C ILE A 113 33.56 6.19 13.91
N VAL A 114 33.08 7.30 14.49
CA VAL A 114 33.87 8.54 14.63
C VAL A 114 35.10 8.33 15.52
N MET A 115 34.98 7.53 16.56
CA MET A 115 36.07 7.23 17.49
C MET A 115 36.94 6.05 17.04
N PHE A 116 36.62 5.39 15.91
CA PHE A 116 37.34 4.21 15.45
C PHE A 116 38.74 4.59 14.98
N GLN A 117 39.76 3.92 15.52
CA GLN A 117 41.16 4.19 15.23
C GLN A 117 41.90 2.91 14.93
N HIS A 118 42.96 3.01 14.11
CA HIS A 118 43.78 1.87 13.69
C HIS A 118 44.39 1.09 14.88
N GLY A 119 44.88 1.80 15.89
CA GLY A 119 45.44 1.20 17.09
C GLY A 119 46.58 0.23 16.78
N SER A 120 46.49 -0.97 17.33
CA SER A 120 47.44 -2.07 17.14
C SER A 120 46.96 -3.16 16.17
N LEU A 121 45.87 -2.91 15.43
CA LEU A 121 45.33 -3.86 14.45
C LEU A 121 46.26 -3.93 13.23
N SER A 122 46.18 -5.03 12.48
CA SER A 122 46.72 -5.03 11.12
C SER A 122 45.83 -4.18 10.21
N ILE A 123 46.34 -3.75 9.06
CA ILE A 123 45.52 -3.01 8.06
C ILE A 123 44.30 -3.83 7.63
N GLN A 124 44.46 -5.16 7.48
CA GLN A 124 43.37 -6.05 7.10
C GLN A 124 42.28 -6.12 8.19
N ASP A 125 42.69 -6.27 9.45
CA ASP A 125 41.74 -6.35 10.57
C ASP A 125 41.06 -5.00 10.82
N TYR A 126 41.79 -3.90 10.68
CA TYR A 126 41.23 -2.55 10.78
C TYR A 126 40.17 -2.30 9.71
N TYR A 127 40.46 -2.62 8.45
CA TYR A 127 39.52 -2.48 7.35
C TYR A 127 38.27 -3.36 7.56
N SER A 128 38.46 -4.62 7.95
CA SER A 128 37.36 -5.54 8.19
C SER A 128 36.46 -5.06 9.33
N ALA A 129 37.04 -4.62 10.45
CA ALA A 129 36.28 -4.14 11.60
C ALA A 129 35.53 -2.83 11.28
N PHE A 130 36.15 -1.91 10.56
CA PHE A 130 35.47 -0.69 10.10
C PHE A 130 34.31 -1.02 9.16
N LEU A 131 34.51 -1.93 8.20
CA LEU A 131 33.45 -2.35 7.29
C LEU A 131 32.25 -2.94 8.03
N THR A 132 32.48 -3.77 9.06
CA THR A 132 31.38 -4.32 9.87
C THR A 132 30.54 -3.21 10.51
N LEU A 133 31.19 -2.21 11.12
CA LEU A 133 30.51 -1.05 11.70
C LEU A 133 29.76 -0.24 10.62
N TRP A 134 30.39 -0.02 9.48
CA TRP A 134 29.81 0.71 8.36
C TRP A 134 28.58 0.03 7.79
N HIS A 135 28.62 -1.29 7.59
CA HIS A 135 27.48 -2.04 7.07
C HIS A 135 26.28 -1.97 8.01
N GLU A 136 26.50 -2.13 9.32
CA GLU A 136 25.41 -2.04 10.28
C GLU A 136 24.78 -0.64 10.32
N TYR A 137 25.60 0.41 10.25
CA TYR A 137 25.11 1.79 10.15
C TYR A 137 24.37 2.04 8.84
N ALA A 138 24.90 1.56 7.71
CA ALA A 138 24.30 1.71 6.39
C ALA A 138 22.94 1.00 6.29
N ASP A 139 22.78 -0.16 6.93
CA ASP A 139 21.50 -0.88 6.98
C ASP A 139 20.41 -0.05 7.68
N LEU A 140 20.75 0.57 8.82
CA LEU A 140 19.84 1.46 9.54
C LEU A 140 19.45 2.67 8.70
N VAL A 141 20.41 3.35 8.08
CA VAL A 141 20.16 4.52 7.22
C VAL A 141 19.35 4.14 5.98
N THR A 142 19.62 2.98 5.37
CA THR A 142 18.90 2.49 4.19
C THR A 142 17.46 2.18 4.54
N ALA A 143 17.21 1.49 5.65
CA ALA A 143 15.86 1.27 6.14
C ALA A 143 15.13 2.61 6.34
N ASP A 144 15.76 3.56 7.03
CA ASP A 144 15.25 4.91 7.28
C ASP A 144 14.87 5.68 6.01
N PHE A 145 15.68 5.56 4.96
CA PHE A 145 15.41 6.14 3.65
C PHE A 145 14.18 5.50 3.00
N LEU A 146 14.12 4.17 2.97
CA LEU A 146 12.99 3.43 2.42
C LEU A 146 11.69 3.76 3.15
N MET A 147 11.73 3.91 4.48
CA MET A 147 10.56 4.27 5.27
C MET A 147 9.96 5.64 4.89
N LYS A 148 10.78 6.58 4.40
CA LYS A 148 10.36 7.94 4.03
C LYS A 148 9.79 8.04 2.61
N LEU A 149 9.72 6.94 1.87
CA LEU A 149 9.11 6.91 0.53
C LEU A 149 7.59 7.14 0.59
N ARG A 150 7.06 7.74 -0.50
CA ARG A 150 5.62 7.98 -0.66
C ARG A 150 4.83 6.66 -0.71
N PRO A 151 3.54 6.66 -0.33
CA PRO A 151 2.70 5.45 -0.28
C PRO A 151 2.61 4.68 -1.61
N GLU A 152 2.76 5.34 -2.75
CA GLU A 152 2.71 4.67 -4.06
C GLU A 152 3.86 3.66 -4.27
N TYR A 153 4.94 3.79 -3.51
CA TYR A 153 6.11 2.90 -3.53
C TYR A 153 6.01 1.77 -2.50
N GLU A 154 4.86 1.56 -1.85
CA GLU A 154 4.70 0.58 -0.76
C GLU A 154 5.12 -0.84 -1.17
N SER A 155 4.76 -1.26 -2.39
CA SER A 155 5.09 -2.59 -2.90
C SER A 155 6.59 -2.84 -2.96
N VAL A 156 7.35 -1.90 -3.54
CA VAL A 156 8.81 -2.03 -3.66
C VAL A 156 9.50 -1.82 -2.31
N ARG A 157 9.02 -0.89 -1.48
CA ARG A 157 9.52 -0.67 -0.12
C ARG A 157 9.42 -1.93 0.72
N SER A 158 8.24 -2.57 0.76
CA SER A 158 8.02 -3.80 1.50
C SER A 158 8.91 -4.94 1.00
N SER A 159 9.04 -5.10 -0.31
CA SER A 159 9.94 -6.10 -0.93
C SER A 159 11.41 -5.91 -0.53
N LEU A 160 11.89 -4.66 -0.50
CA LEU A 160 13.28 -4.35 -0.13
C LEU A 160 13.54 -4.59 1.36
N LEU A 161 12.63 -4.17 2.25
CA LEU A 161 12.77 -4.29 3.69
C LEU A 161 12.61 -5.74 4.21
N ASN A 162 11.98 -6.62 3.44
CA ASN A 162 11.81 -8.03 3.78
C ASN A 162 13.03 -8.90 3.46
N ARG A 163 14.08 -8.35 2.84
CA ARG A 163 15.31 -9.09 2.53
C ARG A 163 16.26 -9.04 3.73
N SER A 164 16.89 -10.18 4.03
CA SER A 164 17.90 -10.30 5.10
C SER A 164 19.20 -10.86 4.50
N PRO A 165 20.29 -10.07 4.47
CA PRO A 165 20.40 -8.67 4.92
C PRO A 165 19.65 -7.68 4.01
N VAL A 166 19.45 -6.45 4.50
CA VAL A 166 18.90 -5.35 3.70
C VAL A 166 19.80 -5.14 2.47
N PRO A 167 19.26 -4.96 1.26
CA PRO A 167 20.10 -4.75 0.08
C PRO A 167 20.91 -3.46 0.22
N SER A 168 22.08 -3.42 -0.41
CA SER A 168 22.87 -2.18 -0.46
C SER A 168 22.04 -1.03 -1.03
N PHE A 169 22.44 0.20 -0.66
CA PHE A 169 21.75 1.41 -1.09
C PHE A 169 21.62 1.50 -2.62
N ASP A 170 22.65 1.08 -3.37
CA ASP A 170 22.63 1.06 -4.85
C ASP A 170 21.58 0.11 -5.42
N ILE A 171 21.41 -1.06 -4.80
CA ILE A 171 20.37 -2.03 -5.21
C ILE A 171 18.99 -1.44 -4.94
N CYS A 172 18.80 -0.85 -3.76
CA CYS A 172 17.56 -0.16 -3.40
C CYS A 172 17.23 0.95 -4.39
N PHE A 173 18.20 1.81 -4.70
CA PHE A 173 18.05 2.90 -5.66
C PHE A 173 17.65 2.39 -7.06
N GLY A 174 18.35 1.37 -7.56
CA GLY A 174 18.03 0.77 -8.86
C GLY A 174 16.62 0.17 -8.95
N GLU A 175 16.11 -0.41 -7.86
CA GLU A 175 14.72 -0.91 -7.80
C GLU A 175 13.69 0.22 -7.74
N LEU A 176 13.98 1.28 -7.00
CA LEU A 176 13.10 2.45 -6.92
C LEU A 176 12.98 3.16 -8.27
N LEU A 177 14.06 3.29 -9.03
CA LEU A 177 14.01 3.84 -10.39
C LEU A 177 13.11 3.00 -11.32
N ARG A 178 13.18 1.67 -11.21
CA ARG A 178 12.29 0.78 -11.98
C ARG A 178 10.84 0.98 -11.58
N GLU A 179 10.56 1.11 -10.29
CA GLU A 179 9.21 1.32 -9.80
C GLU A 179 8.66 2.71 -10.19
N GLU A 180 9.48 3.75 -10.15
CA GLU A 180 9.11 5.08 -10.62
C GLU A 180 8.69 5.05 -12.09
N GLN A 181 9.47 4.37 -12.94
CA GLN A 181 9.15 4.19 -14.36
C GLN A 181 7.84 3.40 -14.56
N ARG A 182 7.60 2.38 -13.73
CA ARG A 182 6.37 1.58 -13.74
C ARG A 182 5.15 2.43 -13.38
N LEU A 183 5.25 3.23 -12.32
CA LEU A 183 4.18 4.13 -11.86
C LEU A 183 3.88 5.23 -12.90
N SER A 184 4.92 5.80 -13.51
CA SER A 184 4.79 6.80 -14.59
C SER A 184 4.01 6.23 -15.79
N THR A 185 4.39 5.04 -16.26
CA THR A 185 3.70 4.37 -17.36
C THR A 185 2.24 4.08 -17.03
N GLN A 186 1.97 3.63 -15.81
CA GLN A 186 0.60 3.36 -15.34
C GLN A 186 -0.25 4.63 -15.28
N ALA A 187 0.32 5.77 -14.91
CA ALA A 187 -0.37 7.05 -14.90
C ALA A 187 -0.76 7.50 -16.33
N ILE A 188 0.13 7.33 -17.30
CA ILE A 188 -0.13 7.64 -18.72
C ILE A 188 -1.29 6.80 -19.26
N LEU A 189 -1.28 5.48 -19.00
CA LEU A 189 -2.34 4.56 -19.44
C LEU A 189 -3.70 4.86 -18.79
N LYS A 190 -3.72 5.32 -17.54
CA LYS A 190 -4.97 5.74 -16.89
C LYS A 190 -5.53 7.03 -17.48
N GLN A 191 -4.69 7.95 -17.92
CA GLN A 191 -5.12 9.20 -18.57
C GLN A 191 -5.69 8.99 -19.97
N SER A 192 -5.23 7.97 -20.71
CA SER A 192 -5.75 7.67 -22.05
C SER A 192 -7.17 7.08 -22.02
N HIS A 193 -7.52 6.28 -21.01
CA HIS A 193 -8.87 5.74 -20.83
C HIS A 193 -9.90 6.75 -20.26
N GLY A 194 -9.45 7.90 -19.77
CA GLY A 194 -10.31 9.00 -19.28
C GLY A 194 -10.80 9.96 -20.36
N ARG A 195 -10.25 9.91 -21.57
CA ARG A 195 -10.72 10.73 -22.70
C ARG A 195 -11.95 10.06 -23.33
N ARG A 196 -13.13 10.26 -22.71
CA ARG A 196 -14.36 10.29 -23.53
C ARG A 196 -14.14 11.41 -24.54
N GLY A 197 -14.10 11.06 -25.83
CA GLY A 197 -14.00 12.04 -26.89
C GLY A 197 -15.05 13.14 -26.71
N PRO A 198 -14.78 14.37 -27.19
CA PRO A 198 -15.75 15.45 -27.07
C PRO A 198 -17.11 14.99 -27.59
N PRO A 199 -18.24 15.33 -26.94
CA PRO A 199 -19.55 15.01 -27.46
C PRO A 199 -19.63 15.58 -28.88
N MET A 200 -19.70 14.69 -29.88
CA MET A 200 -19.82 15.08 -31.28
C MET A 200 -21.06 15.95 -31.41
N HIS A 201 -20.87 17.25 -31.66
CA HIS A 201 -21.97 18.16 -31.92
C HIS A 201 -22.71 17.66 -33.18
N SER A 202 -23.99 17.29 -33.03
CA SER A 202 -24.81 16.67 -34.09
C SER A 202 -24.86 17.46 -35.41
N GLN A 203 -24.51 18.74 -35.39
CA GLN A 203 -24.65 19.64 -36.54
C GLN A 203 -23.74 19.30 -37.73
N ASN A 204 -22.60 18.62 -37.53
CA ASN A 204 -21.69 18.23 -38.62
C ASN A 204 -21.76 16.74 -38.98
N LEU A 205 -22.71 15.99 -38.43
CA LEU A 205 -22.85 14.57 -38.71
C LEU A 205 -23.74 14.35 -39.93
N GLN A 206 -23.14 14.01 -41.07
CA GLN A 206 -23.87 13.68 -42.29
C GLN A 206 -24.43 12.26 -42.23
N CYS A 207 -25.74 12.13 -42.37
CA CYS A 207 -26.42 10.85 -42.43
C CYS A 207 -25.99 10.06 -43.67
N PHE A 208 -25.43 8.86 -43.47
CA PHE A 208 -25.04 8.00 -44.60
C PHE A 208 -26.21 7.50 -45.45
N CYS A 209 -27.45 7.59 -44.95
CA CYS A 209 -28.65 7.16 -45.66
C CYS A 209 -29.23 8.24 -46.60
N CYS A 210 -29.32 9.49 -46.14
CA CYS A 210 -29.97 10.58 -46.89
C CYS A 210 -29.03 11.74 -47.27
N LYS A 211 -27.77 11.71 -46.80
CA LYS A 211 -26.75 12.74 -46.99
C LYS A 211 -27.07 14.11 -46.37
N GLU A 212 -28.12 14.20 -45.56
CA GLU A 212 -28.45 15.39 -44.76
C GLU A 212 -27.67 15.38 -43.45
N TYR A 213 -27.37 16.56 -42.91
CA TYR A 213 -26.66 16.73 -41.65
C TYR A 213 -27.63 16.71 -40.44
N GLY A 214 -27.11 16.54 -39.23
CA GLY A 214 -27.90 16.65 -37.99
C GLY A 214 -28.34 15.34 -37.35
N HIS A 215 -28.16 14.19 -38.01
CA HIS A 215 -28.62 12.89 -37.52
C HIS A 215 -27.85 11.70 -38.10
N ILE A 216 -27.95 10.53 -37.46
CA ILE A 216 -27.39 9.26 -37.95
C ILE A 216 -28.40 8.47 -38.78
N ALA A 217 -27.90 7.52 -39.59
CA ALA A 217 -28.75 6.65 -40.43
C ALA A 217 -29.83 5.90 -39.63
N ALA A 218 -29.59 5.58 -38.36
CA ALA A 218 -30.54 4.87 -37.50
C ALA A 218 -31.78 5.70 -37.13
N THR A 219 -31.67 7.03 -37.09
CA THR A 219 -32.77 7.96 -36.74
C THR A 219 -33.22 8.78 -37.95
N CYS A 220 -32.92 8.32 -39.17
CA CYS A 220 -33.18 9.06 -40.40
C CYS A 220 -34.68 9.05 -40.77
N PRO A 221 -35.33 10.21 -40.94
CA PRO A 221 -36.74 10.28 -41.34
C PRO A 221 -36.97 9.79 -42.78
N LYS A 222 -35.92 9.78 -43.60
CA LYS A 222 -35.92 9.28 -44.99
C LYS A 222 -35.28 7.88 -45.10
N MET A 223 -35.23 7.11 -44.00
CA MET A 223 -34.58 5.80 -44.01
C MET A 223 -35.20 4.85 -45.05
N PHE A 224 -34.35 4.18 -45.82
CA PHE A 224 -34.74 3.15 -46.76
C PHE A 224 -33.70 2.04 -46.78
N CYS A 225 -34.16 0.84 -47.12
CA CYS A 225 -33.28 -0.31 -47.23
C CYS A 225 -32.57 -0.30 -48.59
N SER A 226 -31.24 -0.28 -48.59
CA SER A 226 -30.46 -0.29 -49.82
C SER A 226 -30.58 -1.60 -50.62
N TYR A 227 -31.01 -2.70 -49.99
CA TYR A 227 -31.26 -3.99 -50.64
C TYR A 227 -32.65 -4.07 -51.29
N CYS A 228 -33.73 -3.92 -50.52
CA CYS A 228 -35.10 -4.09 -51.04
C CYS A 228 -35.75 -2.78 -51.54
N LYS A 229 -35.07 -1.65 -51.38
CA LYS A 229 -35.53 -0.30 -51.75
C LYS A 229 -36.83 0.18 -51.07
N LYS A 230 -37.32 -0.53 -50.05
CA LYS A 230 -38.48 -0.11 -49.25
C LYS A 230 -38.08 0.85 -48.12
N LYS A 231 -38.95 1.81 -47.79
CA LYS A 231 -38.77 2.77 -46.69
C LYS A 231 -38.97 2.11 -45.32
N GLY A 232 -38.44 2.74 -44.27
CA GLY A 232 -38.75 2.41 -42.86
C GLY A 232 -37.84 1.41 -42.16
N HIS A 233 -36.78 0.91 -42.80
CA HIS A 233 -35.74 0.08 -42.15
C HIS A 233 -34.41 0.19 -42.89
N ILE A 234 -33.30 -0.15 -42.23
CA ILE A 234 -31.97 -0.23 -42.84
C ILE A 234 -31.68 -1.65 -43.38
N ILE A 235 -30.65 -1.79 -44.23
CA ILE A 235 -30.27 -3.08 -44.85
C ILE A 235 -30.02 -4.23 -43.85
N LYS A 236 -29.61 -3.91 -42.61
CA LYS A 236 -29.39 -4.92 -41.54
C LYS A 236 -30.70 -5.56 -41.05
N GLU A 237 -31.81 -4.83 -41.12
CA GLU A 237 -33.12 -5.24 -40.59
C GLU A 237 -34.06 -5.72 -41.71
N CYS A 238 -33.52 -5.94 -42.91
CA CYS A 238 -34.30 -6.29 -44.08
C CYS A 238 -34.73 -7.75 -44.04
N ARG A 239 -36.03 -7.99 -43.80
CA ARG A 239 -36.64 -9.34 -43.70
C ARG A 239 -36.49 -10.22 -44.95
N ILE A 240 -36.25 -9.61 -46.11
CA ILE A 240 -36.08 -10.33 -47.39
C ILE A 240 -34.62 -10.43 -47.82
N ARG A 241 -33.69 -9.81 -47.08
CA ARG A 241 -32.27 -9.96 -47.35
C ARG A 241 -31.85 -11.33 -46.80
N PRO A 242 -31.31 -12.24 -47.63
CA PRO A 242 -30.78 -13.50 -47.11
C PRO A 242 -29.71 -13.16 -46.07
N GLN A 243 -29.83 -13.73 -44.88
CA GLN A 243 -28.76 -13.65 -43.88
C GLN A 243 -27.57 -14.41 -44.46
N ASN A 244 -26.47 -13.71 -44.71
CA ASN A 244 -25.22 -14.38 -45.04
C ASN A 244 -24.89 -15.32 -43.87
N ARG A 245 -24.74 -16.60 -44.17
CA ARG A 245 -24.07 -17.55 -43.27
C ARG A 245 -22.62 -17.13 -43.09
#